data_AF-A0A9P8DXW2-F1
#
_entry.id   AF-A0A9P8DXW2-F1
#
_cell.length_a   1.000
_cell.length_b   1.000
_cell.length_c   1.000
_cell.angle_alpha   90.00
_cell.angle_beta   90.00
_cell.angle_gamma   90.00
#
_symmetry.space_group_name_H-M   'P 1'
#
loop_
_entity.id
_entity.type
_entity.pdbx_description
1 polymer ?
#
loop_
_entity_poly.entity_id
_entity_poly.type
_entity_poly.pdbx_seq_one_letter_code
_entity_poly.pdbx_strand_id
1 'polypeptide(L)'
;PSEDGTWKCAYPGCTSKSVFRRGCDLRKHYRRHTKTLFCRHIGCRSASEGGFSSEKDRARHEAKHDPKIVCEWDGCSRVFSRVDNMRDHVRRIHRRKLVK
;
A
#
# COMPACT_ATOMS: atom_id res chain seq x y z
N PRO A 1 18.80 16.11 -14.79
CA PRO A 1 19.60 15.12 -14.05
C PRO A 1 20.78 15.86 -13.45
N SER A 2 21.19 15.57 -12.21
CA SER A 2 22.42 16.14 -11.66
C SER A 2 23.65 15.59 -12.39
N GLU A 3 24.79 16.25 -12.24
CA GLU A 3 26.06 15.91 -12.91
C GLU A 3 26.44 14.42 -12.76
N ASP A 4 26.08 13.78 -11.64
CA ASP A 4 26.30 12.35 -11.38
C ASP A 4 25.24 11.38 -11.97
N GLY A 5 24.36 11.86 -12.85
CA GLY A 5 23.25 11.04 -13.39
C GLY A 5 22.22 10.64 -12.34
N THR A 6 22.06 11.44 -11.29
CA THR A 6 21.08 11.22 -10.22
C THR A 6 19.90 12.20 -10.31
N TRP A 7 18.80 11.83 -9.68
CA TRP A 7 17.57 12.63 -9.63
C TRP A 7 17.11 12.78 -8.18
N LYS A 8 16.79 14.01 -7.77
CA LYS A 8 16.19 14.32 -6.47
C LYS A 8 14.76 14.82 -6.68
N CYS A 9 13.90 14.65 -5.66
CA CYS A 9 12.55 15.20 -5.74
C CYS A 9 12.61 16.72 -5.62
N ALA A 10 11.95 17.41 -6.55
CA ALA A 10 11.81 18.88 -6.54
C ALA A 10 10.43 19.35 -6.03
N TYR A 11 9.61 18.44 -5.47
CA TYR A 11 8.29 18.81 -5.01
C TYR A 11 8.39 19.74 -3.77
N PRO A 12 7.67 20.87 -3.72
CA PRO A 12 7.74 21.81 -2.61
C PRO A 12 7.42 21.14 -1.27
N GLY A 13 8.31 21.28 -0.29
CA GLY A 13 8.13 20.65 1.03
C GLY A 13 8.34 19.14 1.06
N CYS A 14 8.83 18.52 -0.01
CA CYS A 14 9.20 17.11 0.03
C CYS A 14 10.41 16.91 0.94
N THR A 15 10.19 16.24 2.07
CA THR A 15 11.24 15.89 3.05
C THR A 15 12.00 14.61 2.71
N SER A 16 11.78 14.05 1.50
CA SER A 16 12.38 12.78 1.11
C SER A 16 13.85 12.95 0.76
N LYS A 17 14.74 12.32 1.55
CA LYS A 17 16.19 12.30 1.32
C LYS A 17 16.61 11.34 0.20
N SER A 18 15.66 10.70 -0.48
CA SER A 18 15.94 9.68 -1.50
C SER A 18 16.54 10.30 -2.76
N VAL A 19 17.68 9.76 -3.17
CA VAL A 19 18.31 10.05 -4.46
C VAL A 19 18.01 8.89 -5.41
N PHE A 20 17.33 9.20 -6.50
CA PHE A 20 16.96 8.22 -7.51
C PHE A 20 18.06 8.10 -8.55
N ARG A 21 18.41 6.86 -8.92
CA ARG A 21 19.34 6.53 -10.02
C ARG A 21 18.63 6.24 -11.33
N ARG A 22 17.29 6.26 -11.33
CA ARG A 22 16.45 6.05 -12.52
C ARG A 22 15.33 7.07 -12.53
N GLY A 23 15.15 7.75 -13.66
CA GLY A 23 14.07 8.73 -13.82
C GLY A 23 12.67 8.15 -13.65
N CYS A 24 12.46 6.86 -13.96
CA CYS A 24 11.17 6.20 -13.75
C CYS A 24 10.79 6.09 -12.27
N ASP A 25 11.77 5.89 -11.38
CA ASP A 25 11.54 5.80 -9.94
C ASP A 25 11.29 7.19 -9.34
N LEU A 26 12.00 8.23 -9.81
CA LEU A 26 11.64 9.61 -9.47
C LEU A 26 10.21 9.93 -9.90
N ARG A 27 9.79 9.57 -11.12
CA ARG A 27 8.42 9.82 -11.59
C ARG A 27 7.38 9.13 -10.72
N LYS A 28 7.61 7.86 -10.34
CA LYS A 28 6.73 7.13 -9.41
C LYS A 28 6.66 7.83 -8.06
N HIS A 29 7.80 8.26 -7.52
CA HIS A 29 7.86 9.01 -6.27
C HIS A 29 7.10 10.33 -6.38
N TYR A 30 7.35 11.11 -7.44
CA TYR A 30 6.75 12.44 -7.62
C TYR A 30 5.22 12.37 -7.67
N ARG A 31 4.66 11.34 -8.34
CA ARG A 31 3.21 11.08 -8.35
C ARG A 31 2.62 10.88 -6.96
N ARG A 32 3.41 10.42 -5.97
CA ARG A 32 2.95 10.22 -4.58
C ARG A 32 2.59 11.52 -3.86
N HIS A 33 3.10 12.65 -4.34
CA HIS A 33 2.78 13.97 -3.81
C HIS A 33 1.42 14.46 -4.32
N THR A 34 1.09 14.18 -5.58
CA THR A 34 -0.21 14.51 -6.17
C THR A 34 -1.21 13.39 -5.89
N LYS A 35 -1.88 13.47 -4.74
CA LYS A 35 -2.95 12.54 -4.35
C LYS A 35 -4.30 13.15 -4.70
N THR A 36 -4.89 12.72 -5.81
CA THR A 36 -6.19 13.24 -6.28
C THR A 36 -7.34 12.28 -6.00
N LEU A 37 -7.05 11.05 -5.58
CA LEU A 37 -8.04 10.02 -5.38
C LEU A 37 -8.28 9.81 -3.89
N PHE A 38 -9.46 10.14 -3.41
CA PHE A 38 -9.82 10.00 -2.00
C PHE A 38 -10.71 8.78 -1.79
N CYS A 39 -10.63 8.20 -0.58
CA CYS A 39 -11.54 7.13 -0.18
C CYS A 39 -12.96 7.68 -0.11
N ARG A 40 -13.95 6.91 -0.56
CA ARG A 40 -15.36 7.32 -0.50
C ARG A 40 -16.08 6.90 0.79
N HIS A 41 -15.40 6.16 1.66
CA HIS A 41 -15.99 5.64 2.89
C HIS A 41 -16.07 6.74 3.96
N ILE A 42 -17.27 6.97 4.50
CA ILE A 42 -17.54 8.01 5.50
C ILE A 42 -16.75 7.70 6.78
N GLY A 43 -16.09 8.71 7.35
CA GLY A 43 -15.24 8.55 8.55
C GLY A 43 -13.84 7.99 8.27
N CYS A 44 -13.49 7.70 7.01
CA CYS A 44 -12.13 7.26 6.68
C CYS A 44 -11.15 8.45 6.62
N ARG A 45 -10.02 8.35 7.33
CA ARG A 45 -8.93 9.35 7.24
C ARG A 45 -8.38 9.53 5.82
N SER A 46 -8.45 8.49 4.99
CA SER A 46 -8.08 8.57 3.57
C SER A 46 -9.09 9.27 2.68
N ALA A 47 -10.27 9.62 3.22
CA ALA A 47 -11.26 10.46 2.54
C ALA A 47 -10.93 11.96 2.70
N SER A 48 -10.33 12.36 3.83
CA SER A 48 -10.01 13.76 4.14
C SER A 48 -8.54 14.13 3.89
N GLU A 49 -7.59 13.36 4.42
CA GLU A 49 -6.16 13.75 4.45
C GLU A 49 -5.24 12.72 3.79
N GLY A 50 -5.74 11.49 3.60
CA GLY A 50 -4.93 10.34 3.18
C GLY A 50 -5.22 9.86 1.76
N GLY A 51 -5.32 10.78 0.80
CA GLY A 51 -5.57 10.46 -0.60
C GLY A 51 -4.52 9.52 -1.22
N PHE A 52 -4.84 9.01 -2.40
CA PHE A 52 -4.07 8.06 -3.18
C PHE A 52 -3.66 8.68 -4.52
N SER A 53 -2.51 8.23 -5.01
CA SER A 53 -1.95 8.69 -6.29
C SER A 53 -2.28 7.76 -7.46
N SER A 54 -2.96 6.65 -7.17
CA SER A 54 -3.33 5.63 -8.15
C SER A 54 -4.65 4.98 -7.74
N GLU A 55 -5.48 4.70 -8.73
CA GLU A 55 -6.77 4.03 -8.52
C GLU A 55 -6.59 2.64 -7.91
N LYS A 56 -5.54 1.92 -8.31
CA LYS A 56 -5.21 0.60 -7.75
C LYS A 56 -4.96 0.67 -6.25
N ASP A 57 -4.30 1.73 -5.77
CA ASP A 57 -4.03 1.91 -4.35
C ASP A 57 -5.29 2.29 -3.57
N ARG A 58 -6.15 3.13 -4.15
CA ARG A 58 -7.48 3.43 -3.57
C ARG A 58 -8.33 2.17 -3.47
N ALA A 59 -8.48 1.41 -4.56
CA ALA A 59 -9.30 0.20 -4.59
C ALA A 59 -8.80 -0.84 -3.57
N ARG A 60 -7.49 -1.01 -3.45
CA ARG A 60 -6.89 -1.88 -2.42
C ARG A 60 -7.18 -1.39 -1.00
N HIS A 61 -7.19 -0.08 -0.78
CA HIS A 61 -7.58 0.49 0.50
C HIS A 61 -9.06 0.29 0.78
N GLU A 62 -9.93 0.50 -0.20
CA GLU A 62 -11.38 0.36 -0.05
C GLU A 62 -11.76 -1.09 0.31
N ALA A 63 -11.06 -2.08 -0.23
CA ALA A 63 -11.20 -3.48 0.19
C ALA A 63 -10.97 -3.71 1.70
N LYS A 64 -10.28 -2.80 2.41
CA LYS A 64 -10.13 -2.88 3.87
C LYS A 64 -11.40 -2.56 4.64
N HIS A 65 -12.29 -1.74 4.08
CA HIS A 65 -13.56 -1.40 4.72
C HIS A 65 -14.57 -2.54 4.62
N ASP A 66 -14.41 -3.42 3.63
CA ASP A 66 -15.31 -4.54 3.38
C ASP A 66 -14.52 -5.85 3.23
N PRO A 67 -13.95 -6.38 4.34
CA PRO A 67 -13.20 -7.62 4.32
C PRO A 67 -14.15 -8.82 4.13
N LYS A 68 -14.01 -9.55 3.04
CA LYS A 68 -14.85 -10.72 2.70
C LYS A 68 -14.12 -12.06 2.74
N ILE A 69 -12.80 -12.04 2.92
CA ILE A 69 -11.97 -13.23 2.73
C ILE A 69 -11.76 -13.89 4.08
N VAL A 70 -12.50 -14.95 4.34
CA VAL A 70 -12.35 -15.74 5.57
C VAL A 70 -11.11 -16.63 5.46
N CYS A 71 -10.46 -16.87 6.60
CA CYS A 71 -9.39 -17.85 6.70
C CYS A 71 -9.92 -19.24 6.28
N GLU A 72 -9.12 -19.97 5.51
CA GLU A 72 -9.45 -21.33 5.05
C GLU A 72 -9.18 -22.42 6.12
N TRP A 73 -8.62 -22.05 7.27
CA TRP A 73 -8.24 -23.00 8.31
C TRP A 73 -9.43 -23.33 9.22
N ASP A 74 -9.64 -24.62 9.45
CA ASP A 74 -10.73 -25.11 10.30
C ASP A 74 -10.63 -24.56 11.74
N GLY A 75 -11.72 -23.98 12.23
CA GLY A 75 -11.75 -23.29 13.53
C GLY A 75 -11.17 -21.86 13.54
N CYS A 76 -10.75 -21.30 12.40
CA CYS A 76 -10.29 -19.91 12.32
C CYS A 76 -11.35 -18.97 11.70
N SER A 77 -11.94 -18.11 12.53
CA SER A 77 -12.94 -17.11 12.08
C SER A 77 -12.35 -15.76 11.66
N ARG A 78 -11.05 -15.71 11.31
CA ARG A 78 -10.40 -14.46 10.90
C ARG A 78 -10.82 -14.08 9.49
N VAL A 79 -11.16 -12.80 9.30
CA VAL A 79 -11.54 -12.24 8.00
C VAL A 79 -10.52 -11.20 7.57
N PHE A 80 -10.19 -11.22 6.29
CA PHE A 80 -9.18 -10.38 5.66
C PHE A 80 -9.79 -9.63 4.49
N SER A 81 -9.18 -8.49 4.19
CA SER A 81 -9.51 -7.68 3.02
C SER A 81 -8.86 -8.15 1.73
N ARG A 82 -7.83 -9.01 1.83
CA ARG A 82 -7.06 -9.49 0.69
C ARG A 82 -6.56 -10.91 0.89
N VAL A 83 -6.46 -11.65 -0.20
CA VAL A 83 -6.07 -13.08 -0.20
C VAL A 83 -4.61 -13.26 0.21
N ASP A 84 -3.71 -12.36 -0.20
CA ASP A 84 -2.29 -12.42 0.17
C ASP A 84 -2.08 -12.27 1.68
N ASN A 85 -2.86 -11.37 2.32
CA ASN A 85 -2.84 -11.22 3.77
C ASN A 85 -3.35 -12.49 4.48
N MET A 86 -4.44 -13.09 3.99
CA MET A 86 -4.97 -14.35 4.53
C MET A 86 -3.94 -15.47 4.39
N ARG A 87 -3.31 -15.63 3.22
CA ARG A 87 -2.27 -16.65 2.98
C ARG A 87 -1.06 -16.46 3.89
N ASP A 88 -0.61 -15.22 4.09
CA ASP A 88 0.50 -14.93 5.02
C ASP A 88 0.09 -15.23 6.47
N HIS A 89 -1.15 -14.93 6.86
CA HIS A 89 -1.71 -15.33 8.15
C HIS A 89 -1.71 -16.86 8.31
N VAL A 90 -2.23 -17.61 7.34
CA VAL A 90 -2.20 -19.08 7.36
C VAL A 90 -0.77 -19.59 7.48
N ARG A 91 0.16 -19.03 6.70
CA ARG A 91 1.58 -19.42 6.77
C ARG A 91 2.18 -19.18 8.17
N ARG A 92 1.91 -18.03 8.78
CA ARG A 92 2.57 -17.62 10.05
C ARG A 92 1.90 -18.16 11.30
N ILE A 93 0.57 -18.26 11.28
CA ILE A 93 -0.24 -18.63 12.45
C ILE A 93 -0.55 -20.12 12.43
N HIS A 94 -1.02 -20.64 11.30
CA HIS A 94 -1.49 -22.03 11.21
C HIS A 94 -0.40 -23.01 10.76
N ARG A 95 0.51 -22.60 9.87
CA ARG A 95 1.60 -23.45 9.37
C ARG A 95 2.91 -23.32 10.16
N ARG A 96 2.88 -22.84 11.40
CA ARG A 96 4.11 -22.60 12.18
C ARG A 96 4.81 -23.86 12.69
N LYS A 97 4.29 -25.08 12.45
CA LYS A 97 5.02 -26.33 12.72
C LYS A 97 4.64 -27.44 11.74
N LEU A 98 5.47 -27.61 10.71
CA LEU A 98 5.93 -28.92 10.24
C LEU A 98 7.44 -28.81 10.05
N VAL A 99 8.17 -28.51 11.12
CA VAL A 99 9.58 -28.92 11.18
C VAL A 99 9.51 -30.40 11.54
N LYS A 100 9.67 -31.26 10.52
CA LYS A 100 10.01 -32.67 10.74
C LYS A 100 11.44 -32.74 11.30
#